data_AF-A0A7V6DD13-F1
#
_entry.id   AF-A0A7V6DD13-F1
#
_cell.length_a   1.000
_cell.length_b   1.000
_cell.length_c   1.000
_cell.angle_alpha   90.00
_cell.angle_beta   90.00
_cell.angle_gamma   90.00
#
_symmetry.space_group_name_H-M   'P 1'
#
loop_
_entity.id
_entity.type
_entity.pdbx_description
1 polymer ?
#
loop_
_entity_poly.entity_id
_entity_poly.type
_entity_poly.pdbx_seq_one_letter_code
_entity_poly.pdbx_strand_id
1 'polypeptide(L)'
;LELLPTPDWMCRAELIAPRMKGIASQPEFDIRWVTLSEFLAQAKGDEPVLEYTLDDVFHGTSIGKNGDVVRYLNRRAEYQLLSAETIALVSGMLGRPYAQWDVYPEWELRQAWRNLLLAEHHDVDECEGLCGDTGKLYYRDSLDLSRMVLERNLRHIAGRVSGEAQVVVFNPLGWTESDIALAEVPADMVQHAVEDNAGNRLPVQVVQANGERATVCFPAREVPSVGYRAYRFVTEDPSNAPKVTVTENGDKVSLANAHVRACIDRRTGTITSLRSLPGDVEFVREEVPLHALHLPLGDRIYRSQEGVQQVQVERWGPVLASMRIEGALGEVARFRSRIQLDALHAWVEVQTHLRFLQRPEPSMMRSLQTDIAARLARTEIWHDHPFAVTPVRAEGVYHKKYPTGDWMTSPQFFEEVINPFTGLHFVYLTDGARGLQYLHAGNQGFLRDGDVVRNILFMYDAWDEENWVREVELRYGYRVWEGAPSRDALLREATAFNRPLPAVYRDRTTDPQLPASMRFLEVDGEVMLSAFYREGEWCVLRAFEVNGTPTQARFTFYGGVERAERVNMLLREPTPLPVEGSTVTVSFRPYEIVTVRLLLEKARKQYRPLDDYRSVWVDATTRAGRH
;
A
#
# COMPACT_ATOMS: atom_id res chain seq x y z
N LEU A 1 -14.72 -12.85 -19.50
CA LEU A 1 -15.92 -12.31 -18.84
C LEU A 1 -16.66 -11.50 -19.89
N GLU A 2 -17.65 -12.08 -20.57
CA GLU A 2 -18.69 -11.23 -21.15
C GLU A 2 -19.61 -10.86 -20.00
N LEU A 3 -19.52 -9.62 -19.54
CA LEU A 3 -20.17 -9.13 -18.32
C LEU A 3 -21.66 -8.80 -18.53
N LEU A 4 -22.10 -8.68 -19.79
CA LEU A 4 -23.49 -8.38 -20.17
C LEU A 4 -23.91 -9.25 -21.36
N PRO A 5 -25.15 -9.76 -21.41
CA PRO A 5 -25.65 -10.46 -22.58
C PRO A 5 -25.78 -9.48 -23.76
N THR A 6 -25.51 -9.97 -24.97
CA THR A 6 -25.46 -9.15 -26.22
C THR A 6 -26.66 -8.21 -26.44
N PRO A 7 -27.92 -8.54 -26.08
CA PRO A 7 -29.06 -7.63 -26.26
C PRO A 7 -28.98 -6.33 -25.45
N ASP A 8 -28.27 -6.34 -24.31
CA ASP A 8 -28.19 -5.21 -23.38
C ASP A 8 -27.03 -4.26 -23.70
N TRP A 9 -26.20 -4.60 -24.70
CA TRP A 9 -25.16 -3.71 -25.19
C TRP A 9 -25.74 -2.52 -25.96
N MET A 10 -25.36 -1.31 -25.55
CA MET A 10 -25.73 -0.07 -26.26
C MET A 10 -25.04 0.05 -27.62
N CYS A 11 -23.84 -0.51 -27.77
CA CYS A 11 -23.02 -0.40 -28.97
C CYS A 11 -23.17 -1.60 -29.92
N ARG A 12 -24.41 -1.99 -30.22
CA ARG A 12 -24.69 -3.12 -31.12
C ARG A 12 -24.48 -2.75 -32.59
N ALA A 13 -23.74 -3.59 -33.31
CA ALA A 13 -23.52 -3.43 -34.75
C ALA A 13 -24.84 -3.43 -35.53
N GLU A 14 -25.84 -4.19 -35.12
CA GLU A 14 -27.17 -4.24 -35.73
C GLU A 14 -27.90 -2.89 -35.67
N LEU A 15 -27.66 -2.10 -34.60
CA LEU A 15 -28.25 -0.77 -34.43
C LEU A 15 -27.43 0.32 -35.13
N ILE A 16 -26.10 0.22 -35.05
CA ILE A 16 -25.18 1.25 -35.55
C ILE A 16 -24.97 1.12 -37.06
N ALA A 17 -24.82 -0.10 -37.58
CA ALA A 17 -24.43 -0.32 -38.98
C ALA A 17 -25.42 0.25 -40.01
N PRO A 18 -26.76 0.17 -39.86
CA PRO A 18 -27.68 0.81 -40.81
C PRO A 18 -27.52 2.32 -40.84
N ARG A 19 -27.31 2.95 -39.67
CA ARG A 19 -27.06 4.40 -39.57
C ARG A 19 -25.75 4.77 -40.24
N MET A 20 -24.67 4.05 -39.97
CA MET A 20 -23.37 4.28 -40.59
C MET A 20 -23.40 4.10 -42.11
N LYS A 21 -24.14 3.10 -42.63
CA LYS A 21 -24.35 2.95 -44.08
C LYS A 21 -25.09 4.13 -44.70
N GLY A 22 -26.09 4.67 -44.00
CA GLY A 22 -26.80 5.88 -44.44
C GLY A 22 -25.95 7.15 -44.43
N ILE A 23 -24.97 7.25 -43.51
CA ILE A 23 -23.99 8.35 -43.52
C ILE A 23 -22.97 8.11 -44.64
N ALA A 24 -22.48 6.87 -44.83
CA ALA A 24 -21.54 6.53 -45.89
C ALA A 24 -22.09 6.75 -47.31
N SER A 25 -23.43 6.74 -47.48
CA SER A 25 -24.06 7.03 -48.77
C SER A 25 -24.21 8.52 -49.10
N GLN A 26 -23.96 9.40 -48.12
CA GLN A 26 -24.04 10.85 -48.30
C GLN A 26 -22.73 11.37 -48.91
N PRO A 27 -22.76 12.10 -50.04
CA PRO A 27 -21.57 12.51 -50.77
C PRO A 27 -20.65 13.46 -50.00
N GLU A 28 -21.14 14.12 -48.95
CA GLU A 28 -20.39 15.01 -48.07
C GLU A 28 -19.46 14.29 -47.08
N PHE A 29 -19.62 12.97 -46.89
CA PHE A 29 -18.80 12.19 -45.95
C PHE A 29 -17.90 11.18 -46.68
N ASP A 30 -16.60 11.22 -46.40
CA ASP A 30 -15.62 10.17 -46.77
C ASP A 30 -15.41 9.23 -45.57
N ILE A 31 -16.25 8.21 -45.44
CA ILE A 31 -16.12 7.21 -44.37
C ILE A 31 -15.15 6.11 -44.80
N ARG A 32 -14.05 5.96 -44.04
CA ARG A 32 -13.05 4.92 -44.26
C ARG A 32 -13.06 3.90 -43.14
N TRP A 33 -13.16 2.63 -43.49
CA TRP A 33 -13.08 1.50 -42.56
C TRP A 33 -11.62 1.07 -42.45
N VAL A 34 -10.95 1.49 -41.39
CA VAL A 34 -9.54 1.20 -41.15
C VAL A 34 -9.36 0.58 -39.77
N THR A 35 -8.31 -0.21 -39.62
CA THR A 35 -7.80 -0.64 -38.33
C THR A 35 -7.14 0.53 -37.60
N LEU A 36 -6.98 0.41 -36.27
CA LEU A 36 -6.24 1.41 -35.49
C LEU A 36 -4.81 1.61 -36.02
N SER A 37 -4.12 0.54 -36.43
CA SER A 37 -2.77 0.63 -36.98
C SER A 37 -2.71 1.43 -38.29
N GLU A 38 -3.69 1.23 -39.18
CA GLU A 38 -3.81 2.00 -40.43
C GLU A 38 -4.19 3.46 -40.17
N PHE A 39 -4.97 3.74 -39.12
CA PHE A 39 -5.24 5.10 -38.69
C PHE A 39 -3.97 5.78 -38.16
N LEU A 40 -3.25 5.13 -37.26
CA LEU A 40 -2.02 5.66 -36.66
C LEU A 40 -0.89 5.83 -37.68
N ALA A 41 -0.83 4.99 -38.72
CA ALA A 41 0.15 5.13 -39.81
C ALA A 41 -0.03 6.40 -40.66
N GLN A 42 -1.17 7.11 -40.51
CA GLN A 42 -1.40 8.40 -41.15
C GLN A 42 -0.77 9.57 -40.40
N ALA A 43 -0.26 9.33 -39.18
CA ALA A 43 0.45 10.34 -38.41
C ALA A 43 1.68 10.83 -39.21
N LYS A 44 1.84 12.15 -39.28
CA LYS A 44 2.89 12.83 -40.03
C LYS A 44 4.12 13.12 -39.18
N GLY A 45 3.99 13.05 -37.85
CA GLY A 45 5.04 13.39 -36.89
C GLY A 45 5.16 14.89 -36.61
N ASP A 46 4.29 15.72 -37.20
CA ASP A 46 4.18 17.16 -36.95
C ASP A 46 2.92 17.55 -36.15
N GLU A 47 2.24 16.57 -35.55
CA GLU A 47 1.10 16.79 -34.67
C GLU A 47 1.48 17.65 -33.44
N PRO A 48 0.57 18.48 -32.93
CA PRO A 48 0.83 19.31 -31.75
C PRO A 48 1.05 18.44 -30.50
N VAL A 49 2.06 18.80 -29.71
CA VAL A 49 2.28 18.20 -28.39
C VAL A 49 1.24 18.76 -27.43
N LEU A 50 0.52 17.86 -26.75
CA LEU A 50 -0.43 18.18 -25.69
C LEU A 50 0.13 17.66 -24.37
N GLU A 51 0.18 18.52 -23.36
CA GLU A 51 0.64 18.19 -22.01
C GLU A 51 -0.54 18.24 -21.06
N TYR A 52 -0.66 17.21 -20.21
CA TYR A 52 -1.73 17.06 -19.23
C TYR A 52 -1.13 16.70 -17.88
N THR A 53 -1.70 17.22 -16.80
CA THR A 53 -1.45 16.76 -15.44
C THR A 53 -2.66 16.01 -14.92
N LEU A 54 -2.58 15.41 -13.72
CA LEU A 54 -3.76 14.80 -13.10
C LEU A 54 -4.87 15.80 -12.74
N ASP A 55 -4.60 17.11 -12.74
CA ASP A 55 -5.66 18.13 -12.66
C ASP A 55 -6.62 18.03 -13.86
N ASP A 56 -6.16 17.54 -15.01
CA ASP A 56 -6.92 17.54 -16.26
C ASP A 56 -7.73 16.25 -16.49
N VAL A 57 -7.62 15.25 -15.59
CA VAL A 57 -8.07 13.86 -15.83
C VAL A 57 -9.31 13.46 -15.01
N PHE A 58 -9.94 14.40 -14.29
CA PHE A 58 -11.20 14.06 -13.63
C PHE A 58 -12.34 13.90 -14.64
N HIS A 59 -12.83 12.67 -14.79
CA HIS A 59 -13.84 12.31 -15.79
C HIS A 59 -15.15 11.78 -15.17
N GLY A 60 -15.48 12.21 -13.95
CA GLY A 60 -16.74 11.85 -13.29
C GLY A 60 -16.78 10.44 -12.70
N THR A 61 -15.61 9.83 -12.50
CA THR A 61 -15.45 8.54 -11.81
C THR A 61 -15.90 8.62 -10.36
N SER A 62 -16.45 7.53 -9.85
CA SER A 62 -16.95 7.47 -8.48
C SER A 62 -15.84 7.12 -7.50
N ILE A 63 -15.45 8.10 -6.67
CA ILE A 63 -14.37 7.93 -5.69
C ILE A 63 -14.95 7.81 -4.27
N GLY A 64 -14.38 6.93 -3.43
CA GLY A 64 -14.86 6.68 -2.07
C GLY A 64 -15.98 5.63 -1.96
N LYS A 65 -16.34 4.95 -3.06
CA LYS A 65 -17.44 3.98 -3.09
C LYS A 65 -17.25 2.88 -2.07
N ASN A 66 -18.29 2.64 -1.26
CA ASN A 66 -18.25 1.64 -0.20
C ASN A 66 -17.04 1.80 0.76
N GLY A 67 -16.55 3.03 0.88
CA GLY A 67 -15.34 3.39 1.62
C GLY A 67 -14.05 2.82 1.04
N ASP A 68 -14.00 2.70 -0.29
CA ASP A 68 -12.84 2.27 -1.07
C ASP A 68 -12.34 0.86 -0.70
N VAL A 69 -13.25 -0.05 -0.32
CA VAL A 69 -12.89 -1.45 0.00
C VAL A 69 -12.18 -2.13 -1.16
N VAL A 70 -12.62 -1.91 -2.41
CA VAL A 70 -11.97 -2.44 -3.62
C VAL A 70 -10.54 -1.91 -3.75
N ARG A 71 -10.32 -0.59 -3.58
CA ARG A 71 -8.99 0.03 -3.65
C ARG A 71 -8.07 -0.38 -2.50
N TYR A 72 -8.62 -0.57 -1.30
CA TYR A 72 -7.89 -1.14 -0.17
C TYR A 72 -7.43 -2.59 -0.46
N LEU A 73 -8.31 -3.43 -1.00
CA LEU A 73 -7.98 -4.81 -1.38
C LEU A 73 -6.94 -4.87 -2.49
N ASN A 74 -7.05 -4.00 -3.50
CA ASN A 74 -6.05 -3.81 -4.55
C ASN A 74 -4.66 -3.62 -3.93
N ARG A 75 -4.51 -2.58 -3.11
CA ARG A 75 -3.21 -2.17 -2.58
C ARG A 75 -2.62 -3.19 -1.64
N ARG A 76 -3.45 -3.82 -0.83
CA ARG A 76 -3.04 -4.93 0.03
C ARG A 76 -2.54 -6.13 -0.80
N ALA A 77 -3.24 -6.49 -1.87
CA ALA A 77 -2.86 -7.59 -2.74
C ALA A 77 -1.55 -7.31 -3.49
N GLU A 78 -1.41 -6.11 -4.06
CA GLU A 78 -0.20 -5.67 -4.75
C GLU A 78 1.03 -5.72 -3.82
N TYR A 79 0.96 -5.09 -2.65
CA TYR A 79 2.08 -5.08 -1.70
C TYR A 79 2.45 -6.45 -1.16
N GLN A 80 1.46 -7.30 -0.89
CA GLN A 80 1.74 -8.66 -0.44
C GLN A 80 2.40 -9.50 -1.55
N LEU A 81 1.94 -9.35 -2.80
CA LEU A 81 2.49 -10.07 -3.94
C LEU A 81 3.93 -9.63 -4.25
N LEU A 82 4.22 -8.33 -4.25
CA LEU A 82 5.58 -7.79 -4.38
C LEU A 82 6.51 -8.28 -3.26
N SER A 83 6.00 -8.36 -2.02
CA SER A 83 6.75 -8.97 -0.91
C SER A 83 7.00 -10.46 -1.13
N ALA A 84 6.00 -11.19 -1.59
CA ALA A 84 6.11 -12.63 -1.87
C ALA A 84 7.17 -12.90 -2.95
N GLU A 85 7.19 -12.13 -4.04
CA GLU A 85 8.19 -12.23 -5.11
C GLU A 85 9.61 -11.97 -4.59
N THR A 86 9.77 -10.87 -3.86
CA THR A 86 11.06 -10.43 -3.30
C THR A 86 11.63 -11.48 -2.35
N ILE A 87 10.82 -11.94 -1.40
CA ILE A 87 11.24 -12.92 -0.39
C ILE A 87 11.45 -14.30 -1.01
N ALA A 88 10.66 -14.70 -2.01
CA ALA A 88 10.87 -15.95 -2.73
C ALA A 88 12.18 -15.94 -3.53
N LEU A 89 12.52 -14.82 -4.17
CA LEU A 89 13.78 -14.64 -4.86
C LEU A 89 14.97 -14.78 -3.90
N VAL A 90 14.94 -14.04 -2.79
CA VAL A 90 15.98 -14.07 -1.74
C VAL A 90 16.13 -15.47 -1.14
N SER A 91 15.02 -16.14 -0.83
CA SER A 91 15.01 -17.52 -0.34
C SER A 91 15.70 -18.47 -1.32
N GLY A 92 15.50 -18.27 -2.63
CA GLY A 92 16.20 -19.03 -3.69
C GLY A 92 17.71 -18.82 -3.69
N MET A 93 18.18 -17.60 -3.39
CA MET A 93 19.62 -17.26 -3.33
C MET A 93 20.39 -17.97 -2.21
N LEU A 94 19.69 -18.48 -1.20
CA LEU A 94 20.29 -19.10 -0.03
C LEU A 94 20.50 -20.62 -0.18
N GLY A 95 20.08 -21.22 -1.30
CA GLY A 95 20.16 -22.67 -1.54
C GLY A 95 19.25 -23.47 -0.61
N ARG A 96 18.27 -24.21 -1.15
CA ARG A 96 17.41 -25.10 -0.33
C ARG A 96 18.18 -26.34 0.14
N PRO A 97 17.76 -27.03 1.23
CA PRO A 97 18.40 -28.29 1.70
C PRO A 97 18.44 -29.37 0.62
N TYR A 98 17.60 -29.25 -0.41
CA TYR A 98 17.73 -29.99 -1.65
C TYR A 98 17.96 -29.01 -2.80
N ALA A 99 19.20 -28.90 -3.27
CA ALA A 99 19.56 -28.17 -4.49
C ALA A 99 18.86 -28.69 -5.77
N GLN A 100 18.10 -29.80 -5.66
CA GLN A 100 17.41 -30.48 -6.76
C GLN A 100 16.02 -29.90 -7.08
N TRP A 101 15.44 -29.05 -6.21
CA TRP A 101 14.14 -28.39 -6.42
C TRP A 101 14.28 -26.88 -6.22
N ASP A 102 15.08 -26.26 -7.09
CA ASP A 102 15.14 -24.81 -7.25
C ASP A 102 13.89 -24.35 -8.01
N VAL A 103 12.83 -24.02 -7.28
CA VAL A 103 11.56 -23.62 -7.90
C VAL A 103 11.10 -22.35 -7.22
N TYR A 104 11.63 -21.22 -7.69
CA TYR A 104 10.91 -19.95 -7.59
C TYR A 104 9.43 -20.24 -7.92
N PRO A 105 8.47 -19.84 -7.07
CA PRO A 105 7.11 -20.36 -7.11
C PRO A 105 6.28 -19.70 -8.20
N GLU A 106 6.69 -19.96 -9.44
CA GLU A 106 6.26 -19.24 -10.63
C GLU A 106 4.76 -19.40 -10.86
N TRP A 107 4.22 -20.61 -10.74
CA TRP A 107 2.80 -20.81 -11.03
C TRP A 107 1.91 -20.14 -9.97
N GLU A 108 2.28 -20.19 -8.68
CA GLU A 108 1.54 -19.51 -7.62
C GLU A 108 1.57 -17.99 -7.82
N LEU A 109 2.75 -17.43 -8.06
CA LEU A 109 2.94 -15.99 -8.26
C LEU A 109 2.24 -15.51 -9.54
N ARG A 110 2.38 -16.24 -10.65
CA ARG A 110 1.72 -15.92 -11.93
C ARG A 110 0.20 -16.00 -11.79
N GLN A 111 -0.33 -16.97 -11.05
CA GLN A 111 -1.77 -17.05 -10.82
C GLN A 111 -2.26 -15.94 -9.88
N ALA A 112 -1.50 -15.59 -8.84
CA ALA A 112 -1.82 -14.46 -7.98
C ALA A 112 -1.84 -13.13 -8.75
N TRP A 113 -0.87 -12.90 -9.64
CA TRP A 113 -0.88 -11.75 -10.56
C TRP A 113 -2.08 -11.75 -11.49
N ARG A 114 -2.43 -12.90 -12.09
CA ARG A 114 -3.62 -13.00 -12.94
C ARG A 114 -4.89 -12.64 -12.18
N ASN A 115 -5.05 -13.15 -10.96
CA ASN A 115 -6.20 -12.85 -10.12
C ASN A 115 -6.23 -11.36 -9.74
N LEU A 116 -5.08 -10.77 -9.35
CA LEU A 116 -4.98 -9.33 -9.07
C LEU A 116 -5.41 -8.51 -10.30
N LEU A 117 -4.80 -8.74 -11.46
CA LEU A 117 -5.09 -7.98 -12.69
C LEU A 117 -6.53 -8.16 -13.19
N LEU A 118 -7.15 -9.32 -12.97
CA LEU A 118 -8.58 -9.52 -13.24
C LEU A 118 -9.46 -8.69 -12.30
N ALA A 119 -9.08 -8.58 -11.03
CA ALA A 119 -9.77 -7.77 -10.04
C ALA A 119 -9.59 -6.26 -10.27
N GLU A 120 -8.52 -5.85 -10.95
CA GLU A 120 -8.24 -4.46 -11.33
C GLU A 120 -8.97 -3.98 -12.60
N HIS A 121 -9.84 -4.81 -13.17
CA HIS A 121 -10.67 -4.37 -14.28
C HIS A 121 -11.51 -3.16 -13.84
N HIS A 122 -11.54 -2.09 -14.65
CA HIS A 122 -12.20 -0.84 -14.26
C HIS A 122 -13.66 -1.03 -13.82
N ASP A 123 -14.42 -1.91 -14.47
CA ASP A 123 -15.81 -2.22 -14.05
C ASP A 123 -15.92 -2.85 -12.65
N VAL A 124 -14.88 -3.50 -12.11
CA VAL A 124 -14.92 -4.01 -10.72
C VAL A 124 -15.05 -2.85 -9.73
N ASP A 125 -14.38 -1.73 -10.02
CA ASP A 125 -14.44 -0.52 -9.22
C ASP A 125 -15.65 0.35 -9.63
N GLU A 126 -15.81 0.67 -10.92
CA GLU A 126 -16.86 1.58 -11.41
C GLU A 126 -18.27 0.97 -11.41
N CYS A 127 -18.39 -0.34 -11.68
CA CYS A 127 -19.65 -1.09 -11.69
C CYS A 127 -19.65 -2.12 -10.54
N GLU A 128 -19.35 -1.67 -9.32
CA GLU A 128 -19.18 -2.52 -8.15
C GLU A 128 -20.45 -3.35 -7.88
N GLY A 129 -21.64 -2.77 -8.10
CA GLY A 129 -22.92 -3.46 -7.96
C GLY A 129 -23.15 -4.61 -8.92
N LEU A 130 -22.45 -4.63 -10.06
CA LEU A 130 -22.57 -5.70 -11.06
C LEU A 130 -21.49 -6.76 -10.89
N CYS A 131 -20.22 -6.34 -10.77
CA CYS A 131 -19.08 -7.27 -10.80
C CYS A 131 -18.06 -7.08 -9.66
N GLY A 132 -18.29 -6.12 -8.77
CA GLY A 132 -17.42 -5.83 -7.63
C GLY A 132 -17.19 -7.02 -6.73
N ASP A 133 -18.24 -7.78 -6.41
CA ASP A 133 -18.13 -8.99 -5.58
C ASP A 133 -17.31 -10.10 -6.24
N THR A 134 -17.37 -10.22 -7.56
CA THR A 134 -16.50 -11.14 -8.31
C THR A 134 -15.04 -10.69 -8.22
N GLY A 135 -14.78 -9.39 -8.36
CA GLY A 135 -13.45 -8.80 -8.14
C GLY A 135 -12.91 -9.04 -6.73
N LYS A 136 -13.75 -8.88 -5.69
CA LYS A 136 -13.39 -9.17 -4.29
C LYS A 136 -12.98 -10.63 -4.08
N LEU A 137 -13.60 -11.59 -4.77
CA LEU A 137 -13.17 -12.99 -4.75
C LEU A 137 -11.78 -13.17 -5.39
N TYR A 138 -11.51 -12.52 -6.51
CA TYR A 138 -10.18 -12.56 -7.14
C TYR A 138 -9.09 -11.90 -6.27
N TYR A 139 -9.39 -10.78 -5.59
CA TYR A 139 -8.47 -10.20 -4.61
C TYR A 139 -8.16 -11.18 -3.47
N ARG A 140 -9.19 -11.83 -2.91
CA ARG A 140 -9.00 -12.86 -1.87
C ARG A 140 -8.10 -13.98 -2.37
N ASP A 141 -8.35 -14.51 -3.56
CA ASP A 141 -7.56 -15.62 -4.10
C ASP A 141 -6.11 -15.22 -4.40
N SER A 142 -5.87 -13.97 -4.85
CA SER A 142 -4.52 -13.41 -4.98
C SER A 142 -3.81 -13.28 -3.64
N LEU A 143 -4.51 -12.76 -2.62
CA LEU A 143 -4.01 -12.64 -1.25
C LEU A 143 -3.70 -14.00 -0.63
N ASP A 144 -4.52 -15.02 -0.85
CA ASP A 144 -4.29 -16.35 -0.28
C ASP A 144 -3.05 -17.01 -0.90
N LEU A 145 -2.93 -16.98 -2.24
CA LEU A 145 -1.77 -17.54 -2.96
C LEU A 145 -0.46 -16.83 -2.58
N SER A 146 -0.45 -15.49 -2.59
CA SER A 146 0.75 -14.72 -2.27
C SER A 146 1.13 -14.85 -0.78
N ARG A 147 0.16 -14.94 0.15
CA ARG A 147 0.42 -15.21 1.57
C ARG A 147 1.10 -16.56 1.77
N MET A 148 0.60 -17.62 1.11
CA MET A 148 1.21 -18.95 1.18
C MET A 148 2.68 -18.94 0.71
N VAL A 149 2.97 -18.22 -0.39
CA VAL A 149 4.34 -18.05 -0.90
C VAL A 149 5.20 -17.26 0.07
N LEU A 150 4.71 -16.13 0.58
CA LEU A 150 5.44 -15.26 1.48
C LEU A 150 5.80 -15.98 2.78
N GLU A 151 4.80 -16.51 3.50
CA GLU A 151 5.01 -17.11 4.82
C GLU A 151 5.92 -18.33 4.78
N ARG A 152 5.79 -19.21 3.77
CA ARG A 152 6.66 -20.41 3.69
C ARG A 152 8.12 -20.03 3.45
N ASN A 153 8.38 -18.97 2.69
CA ASN A 153 9.75 -18.50 2.46
C ASN A 153 10.29 -17.74 3.67
N LEU A 154 9.49 -16.92 4.34
CA LEU A 154 9.89 -16.27 5.61
C LEU A 154 10.26 -17.32 6.68
N ARG A 155 9.40 -18.34 6.89
CA ARG A 155 9.69 -19.45 7.81
C ARG A 155 10.95 -20.22 7.41
N HIS A 156 11.15 -20.45 6.10
CA HIS A 156 12.34 -21.12 5.60
C HIS A 156 13.63 -20.35 5.96
N ILE A 157 13.65 -19.04 5.72
CA ILE A 157 14.81 -18.21 6.05
C ILE A 157 15.00 -18.14 7.57
N ALA A 158 13.92 -17.88 8.33
CA ALA A 158 13.98 -17.78 9.79
C ALA A 158 14.55 -19.04 10.43
N GLY A 159 14.14 -20.23 9.98
CA GLY A 159 14.64 -21.52 10.46
C GLY A 159 16.16 -21.68 10.33
N ARG A 160 16.79 -21.03 9.34
CA ARG A 160 18.23 -21.15 9.03
C ARG A 160 19.11 -20.10 9.69
N VAL A 161 18.52 -19.14 10.41
CA VAL A 161 19.29 -18.15 11.19
C VAL A 161 20.06 -18.88 12.30
N SER A 162 21.34 -18.60 12.47
CA SER A 162 22.17 -19.19 13.52
C SER A 162 21.94 -18.49 14.87
N GLY A 163 22.30 -19.16 15.97
CA GLY A 163 22.20 -18.61 17.32
C GLY A 163 20.81 -18.74 17.95
N GLU A 164 20.58 -17.98 19.03
CA GLU A 164 19.45 -18.13 19.97
C GLU A 164 18.21 -17.29 19.60
N ALA A 165 18.17 -16.71 18.39
CA ALA A 165 17.04 -15.87 17.99
C ALA A 165 15.69 -16.64 18.04
N GLN A 166 14.64 -15.98 18.51
CA GLN A 166 13.28 -16.55 18.53
C GLN A 166 12.34 -15.81 17.59
N VAL A 167 12.67 -14.56 17.23
CA VAL A 167 11.88 -13.76 16.31
C VAL A 167 12.80 -13.21 15.21
N VAL A 168 12.37 -13.31 13.96
CA VAL A 168 13.07 -12.72 12.82
C VAL A 168 12.14 -11.73 12.13
N VAL A 169 12.57 -10.48 12.01
CA VAL A 169 11.83 -9.40 11.34
C VAL A 169 12.44 -9.19 9.97
N PHE A 170 11.61 -9.21 8.95
CA PHE A 170 12.03 -9.12 7.55
C PHE A 170 11.62 -7.79 6.94
N ASN A 171 12.48 -7.24 6.10
CA ASN A 171 12.23 -6.03 5.34
C ASN A 171 12.24 -6.34 3.84
N PRO A 172 11.08 -6.33 3.17
CA PRO A 172 10.99 -6.54 1.72
C PRO A 172 11.17 -5.25 0.91
N LEU A 173 11.42 -4.10 1.55
CA LEU A 173 11.57 -2.78 0.93
C LEU A 173 13.02 -2.57 0.44
N GLY A 174 13.20 -1.66 -0.51
CA GLY A 174 14.51 -1.33 -1.09
C GLY A 174 15.34 -0.35 -0.27
N TRP A 175 15.00 -0.10 0.99
CA TRP A 175 15.75 0.77 1.91
C TRP A 175 15.70 0.20 3.32
N THR A 176 16.63 0.61 4.18
CA THR A 176 16.64 0.23 5.60
C THR A 176 15.45 0.87 6.31
N GLU A 177 14.68 0.08 7.05
CA GLU A 177 13.42 0.52 7.67
C GLU A 177 13.41 0.23 9.18
N SER A 178 12.69 1.05 9.94
CA SER A 178 12.40 0.80 11.36
C SER A 178 10.89 0.81 11.58
N ASP A 179 10.35 -0.25 12.19
CA ASP A 179 8.90 -0.44 12.32
C ASP A 179 8.56 -1.13 13.66
N ILE A 180 7.29 -1.10 14.03
CA ILE A 180 6.77 -1.86 15.17
C ILE A 180 6.45 -3.28 14.71
N ALA A 181 7.38 -4.19 14.97
CA ALA A 181 7.21 -5.60 14.62
C ALA A 181 6.09 -6.22 15.46
N LEU A 182 5.12 -6.87 14.79
CA LEU A 182 4.06 -7.67 15.42
C LEU A 182 4.36 -9.16 15.22
N ALA A 183 4.57 -9.90 16.31
CA ALA A 183 4.88 -11.32 16.27
C ALA A 183 3.93 -12.14 17.15
N GLU A 184 3.45 -13.26 16.62
CA GLU A 184 2.68 -14.24 17.40
C GLU A 184 3.61 -15.33 17.94
N VAL A 185 3.78 -15.34 19.26
CA VAL A 185 4.72 -16.21 19.99
C VAL A 185 3.96 -17.05 21.03
N PRO A 186 4.50 -18.19 21.49
CA PRO A 186 3.96 -18.88 22.65
C PRO A 186 4.03 -17.99 23.91
N ALA A 187 2.95 -17.99 24.70
CA ALA A 187 2.75 -17.03 25.78
C ALA A 187 3.78 -17.17 26.92
N ASP A 188 4.27 -18.38 27.15
CA ASP A 188 5.27 -18.73 28.18
C ASP A 188 6.69 -18.25 27.85
N MET A 189 6.98 -17.94 26.57
CA MET A 189 8.26 -17.39 26.14
C MET A 189 8.36 -15.87 26.23
N VAL A 190 7.23 -15.18 26.39
CA VAL A 190 7.22 -13.71 26.39
C VAL A 190 8.02 -13.19 27.57
N GLN A 191 9.06 -12.42 27.27
CA GLN A 191 9.79 -11.59 28.24
C GLN A 191 9.46 -10.11 28.02
N HIS A 192 9.86 -9.25 28.95
CA HIS A 192 9.66 -7.80 28.84
C HIS A 192 10.62 -7.10 27.88
N ALA A 193 11.62 -7.81 27.37
CA ALA A 193 12.58 -7.29 26.41
C ALA A 193 12.98 -8.32 25.34
N VAL A 194 13.38 -7.81 24.18
CA VAL A 194 14.15 -8.54 23.17
C VAL A 194 15.50 -7.87 22.95
N GLU A 195 16.51 -8.66 22.61
CA GLU A 195 17.83 -8.18 22.24
C GLU A 195 18.12 -8.48 20.76
N ASP A 196 18.69 -7.51 20.05
CA ASP A 196 19.16 -7.69 18.68
C ASP A 196 20.61 -8.20 18.61
N ASN A 197 21.11 -8.45 17.41
CA ASN A 197 22.48 -8.95 17.19
C ASN A 197 23.60 -7.93 17.53
N ALA A 198 23.25 -6.69 17.86
CA ALA A 198 24.18 -5.65 18.32
C ALA A 198 24.13 -5.45 19.84
N GLY A 199 23.34 -6.25 20.57
CA GLY A 199 23.17 -6.15 22.02
C GLY A 199 22.19 -5.06 22.46
N ASN A 200 21.43 -4.47 21.53
CA ASN A 200 20.42 -3.47 21.86
C ASN A 200 19.20 -4.15 22.47
N ARG A 201 18.83 -3.78 23.70
CA ARG A 201 17.66 -4.30 24.41
C ARG A 201 16.45 -3.39 24.21
N LEU A 202 15.42 -3.93 23.57
CA LEU A 202 14.21 -3.23 23.14
C LEU A 202 12.99 -3.72 23.95
N PRO A 203 12.06 -2.83 24.33
CA PRO A 203 10.89 -3.21 25.12
C PRO A 203 9.94 -4.07 24.30
N VAL A 204 9.37 -5.06 24.98
CA VAL A 204 8.30 -5.91 24.47
C VAL A 204 7.00 -5.50 25.16
N GLN A 205 5.93 -5.40 24.36
CA GLN A 205 4.60 -5.16 24.86
C GLN A 205 3.62 -6.20 24.32
N VAL A 206 2.89 -6.85 25.22
CA VAL A 206 1.81 -7.77 24.84
C VAL A 206 0.63 -6.98 24.31
N VAL A 207 0.22 -7.29 23.08
CA VAL A 207 -0.89 -6.69 22.34
C VAL A 207 -2.19 -7.44 22.63
N GLN A 208 -2.10 -8.76 22.65
CA GLN A 208 -3.20 -9.70 22.82
C GLN A 208 -2.65 -11.02 23.34
N ALA A 209 -3.39 -11.73 24.19
CA ALA A 209 -3.07 -13.08 24.64
C ALA A 209 -4.31 -13.96 24.62
N ASN A 210 -4.18 -15.23 24.24
CA ASN A 210 -5.28 -16.19 24.14
C ASN A 210 -5.00 -17.51 24.90
N GLY A 211 -4.26 -17.42 26.01
CA GLY A 211 -3.87 -18.57 26.83
C GLY A 211 -2.53 -19.16 26.39
N GLU A 212 -2.50 -19.87 25.26
CA GLU A 212 -1.29 -20.55 24.76
C GLU A 212 -0.40 -19.64 23.90
N ARG A 213 -0.98 -18.63 23.24
CA ARG A 213 -0.27 -17.71 22.34
C ARG A 213 -0.44 -16.27 22.80
N ALA A 214 0.56 -15.47 22.51
CA ALA A 214 0.55 -14.03 22.70
C ALA A 214 0.99 -13.34 21.40
N THR A 215 0.28 -12.29 21.02
CA THR A 215 0.79 -11.32 20.06
C THR A 215 1.57 -10.26 20.83
N VAL A 216 2.84 -10.10 20.48
CA VAL A 216 3.72 -9.09 21.06
C VAL A 216 4.12 -8.06 20.02
N CYS A 217 4.44 -6.85 20.48
CA CYS A 217 5.03 -5.80 19.67
C CYS A 217 6.32 -5.27 20.29
N PHE A 218 7.27 -4.89 19.42
CA PHE A 218 8.54 -4.26 19.82
C PHE A 218 9.09 -3.37 18.68
N PRO A 219 9.89 -2.34 18.98
CA PRO A 219 10.41 -1.41 17.98
C PRO A 219 11.62 -2.00 17.24
N ALA A 220 11.39 -2.70 16.13
CA ALA A 220 12.44 -3.27 15.31
C ALA A 220 13.15 -2.15 14.53
N ARG A 221 14.40 -1.85 14.91
CA ARG A 221 15.17 -0.74 14.34
C ARG A 221 16.14 -1.20 13.26
N GLU A 222 16.28 -0.37 12.24
CA GLU A 222 17.30 -0.47 11.19
C GLU A 222 17.36 -1.88 10.56
N VAL A 223 16.19 -2.41 10.21
CA VAL A 223 16.07 -3.70 9.51
C VAL A 223 16.58 -3.49 8.07
N PRO A 224 17.64 -4.18 7.64
CA PRO A 224 18.29 -3.89 6.37
C PRO A 224 17.37 -4.05 5.16
N SER A 225 17.54 -3.20 4.14
CA SER A 225 16.89 -3.30 2.82
C SER A 225 16.92 -4.72 2.27
N VAL A 226 15.79 -5.20 1.75
CA VAL A 226 15.60 -6.56 1.22
C VAL A 226 16.37 -7.56 2.08
N GLY A 227 15.98 -7.67 3.35
CA GLY A 227 16.84 -8.20 4.39
C GLY A 227 16.08 -8.61 5.64
N TYR A 228 16.81 -8.91 6.71
CA TYR A 228 16.22 -9.23 8.00
C TYR A 228 17.14 -8.91 9.17
N ARG A 229 16.53 -8.87 10.36
CA ARG A 229 17.21 -8.83 11.65
C ARG A 229 16.54 -9.79 12.63
N ALA A 230 17.35 -10.50 13.41
CA ALA A 230 16.93 -11.50 14.35
C ALA A 230 17.02 -10.99 15.80
N TYR A 231 16.10 -11.45 16.63
CA TYR A 231 15.89 -11.00 18.00
C TYR A 231 15.69 -12.21 18.93
N ARG A 232 16.23 -12.12 20.14
CA ARG A 232 16.02 -13.11 21.22
C ARG A 232 15.34 -12.44 22.41
N PHE A 233 14.43 -13.13 23.08
CA PHE A 233 13.86 -12.67 24.35
C PHE A 233 14.92 -12.72 25.45
N VAL A 234 14.91 -11.72 26.32
CA VAL A 234 15.88 -11.56 27.41
C VAL A 234 15.18 -11.13 28.69
N THR A 235 15.72 -11.53 29.85
CA THR A 235 15.18 -11.19 31.16
C THR A 235 15.73 -9.88 31.70
N GLU A 236 16.74 -9.33 31.05
CA GLU A 236 17.29 -8.02 31.38
C GLU A 236 16.40 -6.89 30.86
N ASP A 237 16.33 -5.80 31.62
CA ASP A 237 15.50 -4.65 31.25
C ASP A 237 15.96 -3.97 29.94
N PRO A 238 15.01 -3.38 29.18
CA PRO A 238 15.32 -2.55 28.03
C PRO A 238 16.26 -1.39 28.42
N SER A 239 17.24 -1.10 27.56
CA SER A 239 18.20 -0.01 27.80
C SER A 239 18.06 1.09 26.75
N ASN A 240 17.75 2.31 27.18
CA ASN A 240 17.68 3.51 26.32
C ASN A 240 16.86 3.32 25.02
N ALA A 241 15.74 2.60 25.12
CA ALA A 241 14.89 2.31 23.97
C ALA A 241 13.84 3.42 23.72
N PRO A 242 13.39 3.60 22.45
CA PRO A 242 12.26 4.46 22.12
C PRO A 242 11.02 4.06 22.91
N LYS A 243 10.20 5.05 23.28
CA LYS A 243 9.01 4.83 24.11
C LYS A 243 7.87 5.73 23.66
N VAL A 244 6.65 5.28 23.91
CA VAL A 244 5.46 6.12 23.92
C VAL A 244 4.97 6.34 25.35
N THR A 245 4.44 7.52 25.61
CA THR A 245 3.90 7.94 26.91
C THR A 245 2.48 8.43 26.76
N VAL A 246 1.69 8.24 27.82
CA VAL A 246 0.32 8.72 27.93
C VAL A 246 0.26 9.69 29.11
N THR A 247 -0.39 10.83 28.93
CA THR A 247 -0.69 11.78 30.01
C THR A 247 -2.15 12.14 29.97
N GLU A 248 -2.87 11.88 31.06
CA GLU A 248 -4.28 12.22 31.20
C GLU A 248 -4.41 13.52 31.98
N ASN A 249 -5.16 14.48 31.43
CA ASN A 249 -5.47 15.75 32.08
C ASN A 249 -6.96 16.04 31.92
N GLY A 250 -7.77 15.57 32.87
CA GLY A 250 -9.22 15.78 32.89
C GLY A 250 -9.87 15.50 31.53
N ASP A 251 -10.17 16.58 30.82
CA ASP A 251 -10.84 16.60 29.52
C ASP A 251 -9.96 16.20 28.32
N LYS A 252 -8.65 16.00 28.50
CA LYS A 252 -7.72 15.66 27.41
C LYS A 252 -6.83 14.47 27.75
N VAL A 253 -6.42 13.74 26.72
CA VAL A 253 -5.39 12.70 26.80
C VAL A 253 -4.31 13.00 25.77
N SER A 254 -3.05 13.03 26.20
CA SER A 254 -1.89 13.23 25.34
C SER A 254 -1.15 11.93 25.11
N LEU A 255 -0.90 11.58 23.85
CA LEU A 255 0.03 10.52 23.45
C LEU A 255 1.32 11.20 22.95
N ALA A 256 2.49 10.78 23.43
CA ALA A 256 3.77 11.37 22.99
C ALA A 256 4.89 10.34 22.88
N ASN A 257 5.71 10.47 21.84
CA ASN A 257 6.97 9.74 21.66
C ASN A 257 8.14 10.73 21.50
N ALA A 258 9.24 10.36 20.85
CA ALA A 258 10.38 11.26 20.62
C ALA A 258 10.14 12.31 19.51
N HIS A 259 9.15 12.08 18.64
CA HIS A 259 8.91 12.87 17.43
C HIS A 259 7.70 13.79 17.57
N VAL A 260 6.60 13.28 18.12
CA VAL A 260 5.32 13.98 18.14
C VAL A 260 4.59 13.86 19.48
N ARG A 261 3.73 14.84 19.75
CA ARG A 261 2.70 14.77 20.78
C ARG A 261 1.34 15.08 20.17
N ALA A 262 0.40 14.17 20.36
CA ALA A 262 -1.00 14.34 19.96
C ALA A 262 -1.91 14.46 21.17
N CYS A 263 -2.80 15.45 21.17
CA CYS A 263 -3.77 15.66 22.24
C CYS A 263 -5.19 15.36 21.75
N ILE A 264 -5.80 14.34 22.33
CA ILE A 264 -7.18 13.92 22.06
C ILE A 264 -8.09 14.57 23.11
N ASP A 265 -9.15 15.22 22.64
CA ASP A 265 -10.19 15.80 23.50
C ASP A 265 -11.24 14.74 23.85
N ARG A 266 -11.51 14.52 25.14
CA ARG A 266 -12.44 13.47 25.60
C ARG A 266 -13.90 13.77 25.29
N ARG A 267 -14.25 15.04 25.16
CA ARG A 267 -15.63 15.46 24.89
C ARG A 267 -15.99 15.25 23.42
N THR A 268 -15.06 15.49 22.51
CA THR A 268 -15.29 15.47 21.07
C THR A 268 -14.65 14.28 20.36
N GLY A 269 -13.73 13.56 21.00
CA GLY A 269 -13.01 12.43 20.41
C GLY A 269 -12.02 12.82 19.29
N THR A 270 -11.81 14.12 19.06
CA THR A 270 -10.96 14.65 17.99
C THR A 270 -9.52 14.89 18.46
N ILE A 271 -8.60 14.96 17.51
CA ILE A 271 -7.21 15.36 17.76
C ILE A 271 -7.15 16.89 17.66
N THR A 272 -7.00 17.54 18.82
CA THR A 272 -7.04 19.01 18.95
C THR A 272 -5.64 19.66 18.91
N SER A 273 -4.59 18.85 18.97
CA SER A 273 -3.20 19.28 18.82
C SER A 273 -2.38 18.10 18.29
N LEU A 274 -1.49 18.40 17.34
CA LEU A 274 -0.48 17.49 16.83
C LEU A 274 0.79 18.32 16.66
N ARG A 275 1.70 18.14 17.62
CA ARG A 275 2.88 18.95 17.78
C ARG A 275 4.12 18.12 17.45
N SER A 276 4.98 18.68 16.62
CA SER A 276 6.33 18.15 16.45
C SER A 276 7.18 18.55 17.66
N LEU A 277 7.86 17.57 18.27
CA LEU A 277 8.62 17.75 19.50
C LEU A 277 10.04 18.30 19.30
N PRO A 278 10.78 17.97 18.24
CA PRO A 278 12.10 18.55 18.00
C PRO A 278 12.10 20.09 17.95
N GLY A 279 11.15 20.70 17.22
CA GLY A 279 11.03 22.15 17.07
C GLY A 279 9.89 22.79 17.85
N ASP A 280 9.13 22.03 18.64
CA ASP A 280 7.96 22.51 19.40
C ASP A 280 6.91 23.23 18.51
N VAL A 281 6.59 22.63 17.36
CA VAL A 281 5.73 23.24 16.33
C VAL A 281 4.33 22.62 16.33
N GLU A 282 3.29 23.45 16.45
CA GLU A 282 1.88 23.03 16.32
C GLU A 282 1.43 22.96 14.86
N PHE A 283 0.76 21.87 14.47
CA PHE A 283 0.21 21.70 13.13
C PHE A 283 -1.33 21.79 13.08
N VAL A 284 -2.06 21.52 14.16
CA VAL A 284 -3.54 21.48 14.11
C VAL A 284 -4.14 22.88 14.13
N ARG A 285 -5.04 23.17 13.18
CA ARG A 285 -5.90 24.36 13.21
C ARG A 285 -7.04 24.14 14.21
N GLU A 286 -7.32 25.13 15.04
CA GLU A 286 -8.28 24.97 16.14
C GLU A 286 -9.72 24.76 15.60
N GLU A 287 -10.01 25.44 14.50
CA GLU A 287 -11.27 25.40 13.77
C GLU A 287 -11.44 24.15 12.87
N VAL A 288 -10.35 23.41 12.60
CA VAL A 288 -10.35 22.15 11.84
C VAL A 288 -9.58 21.08 12.62
N PRO A 289 -10.12 20.54 13.73
CA PRO A 289 -9.47 19.47 14.47
C PRO A 289 -9.40 18.20 13.61
N LEU A 290 -8.31 17.45 13.73
CA LEU A 290 -8.14 16.22 12.94
C LEU A 290 -9.03 15.11 13.50
N HIS A 291 -9.39 14.15 12.64
CA HIS A 291 -10.34 13.08 12.96
C HIS A 291 -11.75 13.57 13.35
N ALA A 292 -12.15 14.72 12.80
CA ALA A 292 -13.53 15.18 12.82
C ALA A 292 -14.29 14.53 11.65
N LEU A 293 -15.21 13.61 11.94
CA LEU A 293 -16.02 12.96 10.91
C LEU A 293 -17.32 13.75 10.71
N HIS A 294 -17.72 13.92 9.46
CA HIS A 294 -19.01 14.53 9.14
C HIS A 294 -19.70 13.87 7.96
N LEU A 295 -21.03 13.88 7.99
CA LEU A 295 -21.90 13.30 6.98
C LEU A 295 -23.14 14.20 6.78
N PRO A 296 -23.26 14.88 5.63
CA PRO A 296 -24.50 15.54 5.25
C PRO A 296 -25.61 14.52 4.92
N LEU A 297 -26.82 14.73 5.45
CA LEU A 297 -28.01 13.95 5.12
C LEU A 297 -29.27 14.80 5.35
N GLY A 298 -30.09 14.97 4.31
CA GLY A 298 -31.19 15.94 4.27
C GLY A 298 -30.69 17.37 4.51
N ASP A 299 -31.34 18.09 5.41
CA ASP A 299 -30.98 19.46 5.78
C ASP A 299 -29.96 19.53 6.94
N ARG A 300 -29.38 18.39 7.33
CA ARG A 300 -28.50 18.26 8.50
C ARG A 300 -27.10 17.79 8.10
N ILE A 301 -26.10 18.22 8.87
CA ILE A 301 -24.74 17.68 8.83
C ILE A 301 -24.49 17.02 10.18
N TYR A 302 -24.37 15.70 10.19
CA TYR A 302 -24.08 14.92 11.39
C TYR A 302 -22.58 14.95 11.64
N ARG A 303 -22.17 15.28 12.86
CA ARG A 303 -20.76 15.43 13.26
C ARG A 303 -20.40 14.47 14.38
N SER A 304 -19.25 13.79 14.30
CA SER A 304 -18.85 12.81 15.31
C SER A 304 -18.72 13.44 16.70
N GLN A 305 -18.29 14.71 16.75
CA GLN A 305 -18.08 15.48 17.97
C GLN A 305 -19.36 15.67 18.79
N GLU A 306 -20.53 15.63 18.15
CA GLU A 306 -21.83 15.80 18.81
C GLU A 306 -22.37 14.50 19.41
N GLY A 307 -21.80 13.35 19.00
CA GLY A 307 -22.29 12.02 19.37
C GLY A 307 -21.26 11.13 20.02
N VAL A 308 -20.16 11.67 20.54
CA VAL A 308 -19.19 10.91 21.35
C VAL A 308 -19.85 10.42 22.63
N GLN A 309 -19.69 9.13 22.91
CA GLN A 309 -20.24 8.47 24.09
C GLN A 309 -19.15 8.03 25.06
N GLN A 310 -18.01 7.58 24.53
CA GLN A 310 -16.90 7.10 25.35
C GLN A 310 -15.55 7.46 24.72
N VAL A 311 -14.64 7.97 25.53
CA VAL A 311 -13.22 8.17 25.19
C VAL A 311 -12.36 7.62 26.31
N GLN A 312 -11.61 6.57 26.03
CA GLN A 312 -10.79 5.90 27.03
C GLN A 312 -9.45 5.42 26.47
N VAL A 313 -8.44 5.35 27.33
CA VAL A 313 -7.20 4.66 27.02
C VAL A 313 -7.54 3.18 26.85
N GLU A 314 -7.34 2.64 25.65
CA GLU A 314 -7.58 1.23 25.35
C GLU A 314 -6.33 0.41 25.63
N ARG A 315 -5.16 0.98 25.33
CA ARG A 315 -3.87 0.34 25.51
C ARG A 315 -2.84 1.35 25.96
N TRP A 316 -2.02 0.92 26.91
CA TRP A 316 -0.85 1.67 27.33
C TRP A 316 0.29 0.71 27.66
N GLY A 317 1.36 0.81 26.89
CA GLY A 317 2.65 0.22 27.23
C GLY A 317 3.79 1.03 26.62
N PRO A 318 5.04 0.58 26.77
CA PRO A 318 6.21 1.33 26.33
C PRO A 318 6.33 1.44 24.81
N VAL A 319 5.73 0.52 24.04
CA VAL A 319 5.89 0.44 22.57
C VAL A 319 4.73 1.12 21.84
N LEU A 320 3.50 0.90 22.31
CA LEU A 320 2.27 1.33 21.65
C LEU A 320 1.25 1.82 22.69
N ALA A 321 0.67 2.98 22.43
CA ALA A 321 -0.45 3.52 23.18
C ALA A 321 -1.63 3.79 22.23
N SER A 322 -2.84 3.45 22.66
CA SER A 322 -4.05 3.70 21.89
C SER A 322 -5.20 4.21 22.75
N MET A 323 -5.97 5.12 22.16
CA MET A 323 -7.25 5.62 22.64
C MET A 323 -8.36 4.95 21.85
N ARG A 324 -9.42 4.51 22.53
CA ARG A 324 -10.68 4.11 21.89
C ARG A 324 -11.71 5.21 22.08
N ILE A 325 -12.34 5.60 20.98
CA ILE A 325 -13.44 6.54 20.90
C ILE A 325 -14.65 5.79 20.34
N GLU A 326 -15.75 5.79 21.06
CA GLU A 326 -17.03 5.21 20.62
C GLU A 326 -18.10 6.29 20.60
N GLY A 327 -18.93 6.27 19.57
CA GLY A 327 -19.98 7.26 19.41
C GLY A 327 -20.89 7.02 18.22
N ALA A 328 -21.60 8.08 17.85
CA ALA A 328 -22.60 8.07 16.79
C ALA A 328 -22.53 9.33 15.94
N LEU A 329 -22.86 9.18 14.65
CA LEU A 329 -23.27 10.27 13.78
C LEU A 329 -24.80 10.36 13.84
N GLY A 330 -25.32 10.93 14.95
CA GLY A 330 -26.75 10.98 15.25
C GLY A 330 -27.44 9.61 15.14
N GLU A 331 -28.53 9.56 14.40
CA GLU A 331 -29.29 8.36 14.05
C GLU A 331 -28.78 7.62 12.80
N VAL A 332 -27.74 8.12 12.13
CA VAL A 332 -27.33 7.67 10.80
C VAL A 332 -26.27 6.58 10.86
N ALA A 333 -25.29 6.69 11.76
CA ALA A 333 -24.23 5.70 11.90
C ALA A 333 -23.70 5.59 13.34
N ARG A 334 -23.07 4.46 13.64
CA ARG A 334 -22.22 4.25 14.82
C ARG A 334 -20.77 4.18 14.38
N PHE A 335 -19.87 4.70 15.20
CA PHE A 335 -18.44 4.60 14.93
C PHE A 335 -17.67 4.15 16.17
N ARG A 336 -16.59 3.43 15.92
CA ARG A 336 -15.55 3.12 16.89
C ARG A 336 -14.20 3.44 16.25
N SER A 337 -13.54 4.46 16.76
CA SER A 337 -12.21 4.86 16.33
C SER A 337 -11.16 4.45 17.35
N ARG A 338 -10.00 4.02 16.85
CA ARG A 338 -8.78 3.85 17.59
C ARG A 338 -7.77 4.88 17.10
N ILE A 339 -7.34 5.78 17.97
CA ILE A 339 -6.23 6.70 17.72
C ILE A 339 -5.01 6.13 18.43
N GLN A 340 -3.92 5.89 17.70
CA GLN A 340 -2.73 5.25 18.26
C GLN A 340 -1.45 6.00 17.88
N LEU A 341 -0.48 5.93 18.79
CA LEU A 341 0.88 6.39 18.59
C LEU A 341 1.82 5.30 19.11
N ASP A 342 2.84 4.99 18.32
CA ASP A 342 3.90 4.07 18.72
C ASP A 342 5.19 4.80 19.09
N ALA A 343 6.16 4.02 19.55
CA ALA A 343 7.43 4.52 20.05
C ALA A 343 8.40 5.03 18.97
N LEU A 344 8.19 4.71 17.68
CA LEU A 344 9.13 4.97 16.57
C LEU A 344 8.63 6.05 15.61
N HIS A 345 7.38 6.00 15.18
CA HIS A 345 6.95 6.77 14.01
C HIS A 345 6.58 8.22 14.36
N ALA A 346 6.76 9.12 13.39
CA ALA A 346 6.36 10.52 13.49
C ALA A 346 4.91 10.78 13.05
N TRP A 347 4.10 9.72 12.92
CA TRP A 347 2.69 9.80 12.56
C TRP A 347 1.79 9.29 13.68
N VAL A 348 0.57 9.82 13.71
CA VAL A 348 -0.53 9.29 14.53
C VAL A 348 -1.46 8.52 13.61
N GLU A 349 -1.68 7.24 13.89
CA GLU A 349 -2.59 6.40 13.12
C GLU A 349 -4.00 6.43 13.71
N VAL A 350 -4.99 6.44 12.82
CA VAL A 350 -6.40 6.32 13.15
C VAL A 350 -6.99 5.15 12.38
N GLN A 351 -7.65 4.25 13.11
CA GLN A 351 -8.49 3.19 12.56
C GLN A 351 -9.93 3.47 12.95
N THR A 352 -10.86 3.48 12.01
CA THR A 352 -12.28 3.74 12.31
C THR A 352 -13.15 2.64 11.71
N HIS A 353 -13.84 1.91 12.59
CA HIS A 353 -14.95 1.06 12.23
C HIS A 353 -16.23 1.91 12.20
N LEU A 354 -16.95 1.91 11.08
CA LEU A 354 -18.25 2.54 10.94
C LEU A 354 -19.31 1.50 10.63
N ARG A 355 -20.48 1.67 11.24
CA ARG A 355 -21.70 0.92 10.94
C ARG A 355 -22.84 1.88 10.63
N PHE A 356 -23.28 1.90 9.39
CA PHE A 356 -24.42 2.67 8.95
C PHE A 356 -25.74 2.03 9.41
N LEU A 357 -26.60 2.86 10.01
CA LEU A 357 -27.97 2.53 10.41
C LEU A 357 -28.98 2.97 9.35
N GLN A 358 -28.63 3.99 8.57
CA GLN A 358 -29.38 4.50 7.43
C GLN A 358 -28.46 4.59 6.22
N ARG A 359 -29.02 4.39 5.02
CA ARG A 359 -28.27 4.53 3.76
C ARG A 359 -27.92 6.02 3.55
N PRO A 360 -26.65 6.36 3.27
CA PRO A 360 -26.27 7.72 2.88
C PRO A 360 -26.95 8.18 1.59
N GLU A 361 -26.93 9.48 1.31
CA GLU A 361 -27.36 10.01 0.03
C GLU A 361 -26.36 9.66 -1.08
N PRO A 362 -26.82 9.42 -2.32
CA PRO A 362 -25.94 9.19 -3.45
C PRO A 362 -25.29 10.50 -3.90
N SER A 363 -24.05 10.74 -3.50
CA SER A 363 -23.34 12.00 -3.76
C SER A 363 -21.88 11.94 -3.33
N MET A 364 -20.98 12.50 -4.15
CA MET A 364 -19.58 12.72 -3.77
C MET A 364 -19.45 13.88 -2.78
N MET A 365 -20.19 14.96 -2.98
CA MET A 365 -20.08 16.17 -2.14
C MET A 365 -20.71 15.99 -0.76
N ARG A 366 -21.67 15.06 -0.64
CA ARG A 366 -22.46 14.76 0.58
C ARG A 366 -22.15 13.37 1.14
N SER A 367 -20.95 12.87 0.84
CA SER A 367 -20.40 11.62 1.35
C SER A 367 -19.98 11.74 2.83
N LEU A 368 -19.61 10.62 3.46
CA LEU A 368 -18.89 10.68 4.75
C LEU A 368 -17.48 11.21 4.49
N GLN A 369 -17.06 12.21 5.26
CA GLN A 369 -15.80 12.92 5.05
C GLN A 369 -15.08 13.20 6.36
N THR A 370 -13.79 13.51 6.25
CA THR A 370 -13.02 14.19 7.30
C THR A 370 -12.19 15.32 6.69
N ASP A 371 -12.11 16.43 7.42
CA ASP A 371 -11.42 17.63 6.98
C ASP A 371 -9.96 17.61 7.47
N ILE A 372 -9.04 17.98 6.58
CA ILE A 372 -7.61 17.97 6.79
C ILE A 372 -7.11 19.38 6.49
N ALA A 373 -6.56 20.03 7.51
CA ALA A 373 -5.90 21.32 7.37
C ALA A 373 -4.76 21.42 8.37
N ALA A 374 -3.78 22.27 8.07
CA ALA A 374 -2.61 22.46 8.92
C ALA A 374 -2.32 23.95 9.11
N ARG A 375 -1.68 24.30 10.24
CA ARG A 375 -1.16 25.64 10.51
C ARG A 375 0.05 25.90 9.60
N LEU A 376 -0.20 26.35 8.37
CA LEU A 376 0.83 26.65 7.37
C LEU A 376 0.76 28.13 6.99
N ALA A 377 1.88 28.72 6.55
CA ALA A 377 1.87 30.11 6.09
C ALA A 377 1.07 30.28 4.79
N ARG A 378 1.08 29.24 3.96
CA ARG A 378 0.28 29.04 2.75
C ARG A 378 0.11 27.54 2.54
N THR A 379 -0.92 27.12 1.80
CA THR A 379 -1.14 25.69 1.54
C THR A 379 -0.97 25.39 0.06
N GLU A 380 0.13 24.71 -0.26
CA GLU A 380 0.29 23.93 -1.49
C GLU A 380 -0.07 22.47 -1.19
N ILE A 381 -0.69 21.78 -2.15
CA ILE A 381 -1.14 20.40 -2.00
C ILE A 381 -0.37 19.55 -3.00
N TRP A 382 0.31 18.52 -2.51
CA TRP A 382 0.97 17.51 -3.33
C TRP A 382 0.25 16.19 -3.14
N HIS A 383 0.18 15.39 -4.21
CA HIS A 383 -0.42 14.06 -4.20
C HIS A 383 0.49 13.08 -4.91
N ASP A 384 0.38 11.81 -4.53
CA ASP A 384 1.04 10.74 -5.27
C ASP A 384 0.09 10.07 -6.26
N HIS A 385 0.71 9.55 -7.31
CA HIS A 385 0.09 8.79 -8.36
C HIS A 385 1.11 7.77 -8.92
N PRO A 386 0.75 6.86 -9.84
CA PRO A 386 1.68 5.84 -10.29
C PRO A 386 3.03 6.41 -10.71
N PHE A 387 4.08 6.01 -9.98
CA PHE A 387 5.49 6.40 -10.17
C PHE A 387 5.83 7.89 -10.00
N ALA A 388 4.97 8.71 -9.39
CA ALA A 388 5.26 10.14 -9.25
C ALA A 388 4.55 10.82 -8.06
N VAL A 389 5.10 11.95 -7.66
CA VAL A 389 4.51 12.90 -6.70
C VAL A 389 4.55 14.28 -7.33
N THR A 390 3.40 14.91 -7.46
CA THR A 390 3.26 16.20 -8.14
C THR A 390 2.41 17.16 -7.31
N PRO A 391 2.57 18.48 -7.48
CA PRO A 391 1.60 19.43 -6.97
C PRO A 391 0.28 19.28 -7.71
N VAL A 392 -0.84 19.46 -7.00
CA VAL A 392 -2.19 19.41 -7.55
C VAL A 392 -2.92 20.70 -7.19
N ARG A 393 -3.60 21.30 -8.18
CA ARG A 393 -4.41 22.49 -7.96
C ARG A 393 -5.79 22.10 -7.47
N ALA A 394 -6.38 21.05 -8.04
CA ALA A 394 -7.74 20.62 -7.75
C ALA A 394 -8.73 21.80 -7.86
N GLU A 395 -8.75 22.43 -9.04
CA GLU A 395 -9.65 23.56 -9.34
C GLU A 395 -10.54 23.16 -10.51
N GLY A 396 -11.85 23.09 -10.29
CA GLY A 396 -12.79 22.73 -11.36
C GLY A 396 -14.19 22.40 -10.85
N VAL A 397 -15.16 22.46 -11.75
CA VAL A 397 -16.53 21.99 -11.51
C VAL A 397 -16.82 20.93 -12.56
N TYR A 398 -17.14 19.73 -12.10
CA TYR A 398 -17.39 18.59 -12.95
C TYR A 398 -18.82 18.08 -12.72
N HIS A 399 -19.50 17.69 -13.78
CA HIS A 399 -20.84 17.13 -13.67
C HIS A 399 -20.79 15.62 -13.59
N LYS A 400 -21.27 15.08 -12.47
CA LYS A 400 -21.45 13.64 -12.31
C LYS A 400 -22.91 13.28 -12.41
N LYS A 401 -23.21 12.29 -13.24
CA LYS A 401 -24.57 11.81 -13.46
C LYS A 401 -24.89 10.67 -12.49
N TYR A 402 -26.13 10.60 -12.04
CA TYR A 402 -26.65 9.52 -11.20
C TYR A 402 -28.06 9.11 -11.65
N PRO A 403 -28.43 7.82 -11.56
CA PRO A 403 -29.80 7.38 -11.76
C PRO A 403 -30.65 7.68 -10.51
N THR A 404 -31.97 7.82 -10.71
CA THR A 404 -32.95 7.98 -9.62
C THR A 404 -33.55 6.64 -9.16
N GLY A 405 -33.26 5.57 -9.89
CA GLY A 405 -33.71 4.20 -9.64
C GLY A 405 -32.87 3.23 -10.47
N ASP A 406 -33.52 2.36 -11.24
CA ASP A 406 -32.84 1.43 -12.16
C ASP A 406 -31.84 2.16 -13.08
N TRP A 407 -30.63 1.62 -13.16
CA TRP A 407 -29.46 2.30 -13.72
C TRP A 407 -29.63 2.74 -15.19
N MET A 408 -30.42 2.02 -16.00
CA MET A 408 -30.62 2.32 -17.42
C MET A 408 -31.99 2.88 -17.78
N THR A 409 -33.00 2.66 -16.93
CA THR A 409 -34.39 2.96 -17.29
C THR A 409 -35.02 4.08 -16.46
N SER A 410 -34.32 4.58 -15.44
CA SER A 410 -34.81 5.66 -14.59
C SER A 410 -34.37 7.05 -15.06
N PRO A 411 -35.09 8.12 -14.69
CA PRO A 411 -34.60 9.50 -14.81
C PRO A 411 -33.23 9.66 -14.14
N GLN A 412 -32.44 10.61 -14.65
CA GLN A 412 -31.10 10.87 -14.15
C GLN A 412 -31.02 12.30 -13.60
N PHE A 413 -30.17 12.50 -12.59
CA PHE A 413 -29.82 13.81 -12.07
C PHE A 413 -28.31 14.04 -12.17
N PHE A 414 -27.90 15.29 -12.09
CA PHE A 414 -26.49 15.69 -12.12
C PHE A 414 -26.09 16.36 -10.81
N GLU A 415 -24.95 15.95 -10.26
CA GLU A 415 -24.26 16.62 -9.17
C GLU A 415 -23.11 17.46 -9.75
N GLU A 416 -22.92 18.65 -9.21
CA GLU A 416 -21.68 19.41 -9.39
C GLU A 416 -20.65 18.96 -8.35
N VAL A 417 -19.63 18.24 -8.81
CA VAL A 417 -18.47 17.85 -8.01
C VAL A 417 -17.43 18.96 -8.13
N ILE A 418 -17.19 19.65 -7.02
CA ILE A 418 -16.36 20.84 -6.98
C ILE A 418 -14.98 20.47 -6.47
N ASN A 419 -13.95 20.84 -7.23
CA ASN A 419 -12.54 20.68 -6.90
C ASN A 419 -12.12 19.24 -6.49
N PRO A 420 -12.56 18.18 -7.20
CA PRO A 420 -12.14 16.82 -6.90
C PRO A 420 -10.70 16.57 -7.35
N PHE A 421 -10.01 15.71 -6.61
CA PHE A 421 -8.73 15.12 -7.02
C PHE A 421 -8.52 13.78 -6.31
N THR A 422 -7.49 13.06 -6.72
CA THR A 422 -7.10 11.77 -6.12
C THR A 422 -5.76 11.86 -5.43
N GLY A 423 -5.50 10.99 -4.46
CA GLY A 423 -4.16 10.71 -3.93
C GLY A 423 -4.04 9.20 -3.78
N LEU A 424 -2.99 8.59 -4.34
CA LEU A 424 -2.92 7.13 -4.42
C LEU A 424 -2.61 6.50 -3.04
N HIS A 425 -1.74 7.12 -2.25
CA HIS A 425 -1.31 6.65 -0.92
C HIS A 425 -1.37 7.79 0.11
N PHE A 426 -1.19 9.03 -0.33
CA PHE A 426 -1.17 10.18 0.54
C PHE A 426 -1.56 11.49 -0.16
N VAL A 427 -1.85 12.50 0.67
CA VAL A 427 -1.87 13.91 0.27
C VAL A 427 -0.98 14.69 1.24
N TYR A 428 -0.17 15.62 0.74
CA TYR A 428 0.77 16.42 1.53
C TYR A 428 0.45 17.90 1.40
N LEU A 429 0.10 18.54 2.53
CA LEU A 429 -0.13 19.98 2.62
C LEU A 429 1.16 20.65 3.11
N THR A 430 1.68 21.63 2.38
CA THR A 430 2.98 22.27 2.70
C THR A 430 2.99 23.77 2.40
N ASP A 431 3.78 24.53 3.17
CA ASP A 431 4.15 25.92 2.82
C ASP A 431 5.55 26.04 2.17
N GLY A 432 6.26 24.91 2.06
CA GLY A 432 7.66 24.82 1.62
C GLY A 432 8.69 24.86 2.76
N ALA A 433 8.29 25.17 4.00
CA ALA A 433 9.14 25.11 5.19
C ALA A 433 8.75 23.96 6.13
N ARG A 434 7.48 23.58 6.16
CA ARG A 434 6.92 22.45 6.92
C ARG A 434 5.68 21.92 6.23
N GLY A 435 5.21 20.75 6.63
CA GLY A 435 3.95 20.23 6.11
C GLY A 435 3.32 19.10 6.92
N LEU A 436 2.07 18.81 6.56
CA LEU A 436 1.27 17.71 7.11
C LEU A 436 0.99 16.71 5.98
N GLN A 437 1.50 15.49 6.13
CA GLN A 437 1.23 14.38 5.22
C GLN A 437 0.09 13.53 5.79
N TYR A 438 -1.01 13.47 5.05
CA TYR A 438 -2.14 12.60 5.31
C TYR A 438 -1.93 11.28 4.59
N LEU A 439 -1.68 10.21 5.35
CA LEU A 439 -1.45 8.85 4.87
C LEU A 439 -2.77 8.08 4.89
N HIS A 440 -3.05 7.23 3.91
CA HIS A 440 -4.24 6.37 3.93
C HIS A 440 -3.96 4.98 3.34
N ALA A 441 -4.80 4.02 3.71
CA ALA A 441 -4.70 2.63 3.24
C ALA A 441 -5.49 2.35 1.96
N GLY A 442 -6.39 3.25 1.55
CA GLY A 442 -7.22 3.03 0.37
C GLY A 442 -8.17 4.15 -0.02
N ASN A 443 -8.43 5.12 0.88
CA ASN A 443 -9.34 6.23 0.64
C ASN A 443 -8.73 7.30 -0.29
N GLN A 444 -8.83 7.09 -1.60
CA GLN A 444 -8.08 7.85 -2.60
C GLN A 444 -8.78 9.14 -3.07
N GLY A 445 -10.02 9.39 -2.63
CA GLY A 445 -10.82 10.53 -3.10
C GLY A 445 -10.72 11.75 -2.20
N PHE A 446 -10.49 12.91 -2.82
CA PHE A 446 -10.38 14.16 -2.10
C PHE A 446 -11.14 15.29 -2.79
N LEU A 447 -11.56 16.28 -2.00
CA LEU A 447 -12.15 17.53 -2.44
C LEU A 447 -11.34 18.69 -1.84
N ARG A 448 -11.05 19.72 -2.62
CA ARG A 448 -10.38 20.92 -2.12
C ARG A 448 -11.37 22.05 -1.84
N ASP A 449 -11.29 22.62 -0.63
CA ASP A 449 -12.01 23.82 -0.22
C ASP A 449 -11.03 24.85 0.37
N GLY A 450 -10.52 25.73 -0.50
CA GLY A 450 -9.50 26.70 -0.13
C GLY A 450 -8.20 26.04 0.34
N ASP A 451 -7.90 26.18 1.63
CA ASP A 451 -6.74 25.58 2.31
C ASP A 451 -7.09 24.32 3.12
N VAL A 452 -8.35 23.88 3.06
CA VAL A 452 -8.83 22.62 3.63
C VAL A 452 -8.92 21.57 2.53
N VAL A 453 -8.42 20.37 2.81
CA VAL A 453 -8.61 19.18 1.99
C VAL A 453 -9.58 18.25 2.69
N ARG A 454 -10.63 17.80 2.02
CA ARG A 454 -11.58 16.81 2.55
C ARG A 454 -11.26 15.45 1.95
N ASN A 455 -11.03 14.43 2.78
CA ASN A 455 -10.96 13.05 2.30
C ASN A 455 -12.37 12.43 2.29
N ILE A 456 -12.75 11.82 1.17
CA ILE A 456 -13.98 11.05 1.01
C ILE A 456 -13.74 9.68 1.65
N LEU A 457 -14.34 9.45 2.80
CA LEU A 457 -14.16 8.22 3.58
C LEU A 457 -15.17 7.14 3.21
N PHE A 458 -16.37 7.52 2.81
CA PHE A 458 -17.40 6.60 2.32
C PHE A 458 -18.40 7.34 1.44
N MET A 459 -18.62 6.83 0.23
CA MET A 459 -19.63 7.29 -0.72
C MET A 459 -20.59 6.14 -1.05
N TYR A 460 -21.89 6.43 -1.09
CA TYR A 460 -22.88 5.60 -1.75
C TYR A 460 -23.01 6.05 -3.21
N ASP A 461 -22.91 5.13 -4.16
CA ASP A 461 -23.18 5.42 -5.57
C ASP A 461 -24.52 4.81 -5.99
N ALA A 462 -25.42 5.64 -6.54
CA ALA A 462 -26.70 5.17 -7.06
C ALA A 462 -26.54 4.23 -8.27
N TRP A 463 -25.42 4.28 -9.00
CA TRP A 463 -25.12 3.31 -10.07
C TRP A 463 -24.94 1.88 -9.55
N ASP A 464 -24.59 1.71 -8.28
CA ASP A 464 -24.45 0.41 -7.64
C ASP A 464 -25.77 -0.09 -7.02
N GLU A 465 -26.89 0.61 -7.22
CA GLU A 465 -28.23 0.24 -6.76
C GLU A 465 -28.30 -0.10 -5.26
N GLU A 466 -28.62 -1.36 -4.91
CA GLU A 466 -28.67 -1.86 -3.54
C GLU A 466 -27.31 -2.42 -3.06
N ASN A 467 -26.29 -2.46 -3.91
CA ASN A 467 -24.94 -2.85 -3.55
C ASN A 467 -24.22 -1.71 -2.81
N TRP A 468 -24.50 -1.62 -1.51
CA TRP A 468 -23.74 -0.79 -0.60
C TRP A 468 -23.44 -1.53 0.70
N VAL A 469 -22.25 -1.32 1.25
CA VAL A 469 -21.82 -1.97 2.49
C VAL A 469 -22.29 -1.19 3.70
N ARG A 470 -22.82 -1.91 4.69
CA ARG A 470 -23.28 -1.30 5.96
C ARG A 470 -22.16 -1.05 6.95
N GLU A 471 -21.06 -1.78 6.81
CA GLU A 471 -19.92 -1.71 7.71
C GLU A 471 -18.64 -1.50 6.90
N VAL A 472 -17.79 -0.60 7.38
CA VAL A 472 -16.50 -0.30 6.75
C VAL A 472 -15.43 -0.07 7.81
N GLU A 473 -14.21 -0.50 7.51
CA GLU A 473 -13.00 -0.22 8.30
C GLU A 473 -12.12 0.74 7.51
N LEU A 474 -11.80 1.88 8.13
CA LEU A 474 -10.99 2.94 7.54
C LEU A 474 -9.66 3.02 8.29
N ARG A 475 -8.57 3.28 7.57
CA ARG A 475 -7.23 3.43 8.16
C ARG A 475 -6.48 4.57 7.49
N TYR A 476 -6.10 5.57 8.28
CA TYR A 476 -5.33 6.73 7.85
C TYR A 476 -4.42 7.24 8.97
N GLY A 477 -3.48 8.11 8.64
CA GLY A 477 -2.52 8.66 9.57
C GLY A 477 -2.14 10.10 9.26
N TYR A 478 -1.72 10.82 10.31
CA TYR A 478 -1.29 12.21 10.23
C TYR A 478 0.18 12.30 10.60
N ARG A 479 1.02 12.66 9.63
CA ARG A 479 2.46 12.83 9.83
C ARG A 479 2.87 14.28 9.66
N VAL A 480 3.63 14.78 10.61
CA VAL A 480 4.20 16.14 10.55
C VAL A 480 5.62 16.12 9.99
N TRP A 481 5.97 17.16 9.23
CA TRP A 481 7.31 17.39 8.69
C TRP A 481 7.78 18.78 9.11
N GLU A 482 8.85 18.85 9.88
CA GLU A 482 9.66 20.07 10.01
C GLU A 482 10.69 20.05 8.89
N GLY A 483 10.54 20.92 7.89
CA GLY A 483 11.31 20.91 6.65
C GLY A 483 10.52 20.48 5.42
N ALA A 484 11.17 20.59 4.26
CA ALA A 484 10.65 20.15 2.97
C ALA A 484 11.28 18.78 2.61
N PRO A 485 10.58 17.65 2.84
CA PRO A 485 11.09 16.34 2.45
C PRO A 485 11.21 16.22 0.93
N SER A 486 12.13 15.39 0.47
CA SER A 486 12.14 14.94 -0.93
C SER A 486 10.90 14.10 -1.24
N ARG A 487 10.57 13.97 -2.52
CA ARG A 487 9.38 13.22 -2.95
C ARG A 487 9.52 11.73 -2.72
N ASP A 488 10.74 11.19 -2.86
CA ASP A 488 11.02 9.80 -2.51
C ASP A 488 10.84 9.55 -1.00
N ALA A 489 11.20 10.49 -0.13
CA ALA A 489 10.96 10.37 1.31
C ALA A 489 9.47 10.31 1.65
N LEU A 490 8.64 11.15 1.00
CA LEU A 490 7.18 11.10 1.17
C LEU A 490 6.61 9.74 0.75
N LEU A 491 7.06 9.18 -0.37
CA LEU A 491 6.63 7.87 -0.86
C LEU A 491 7.12 6.71 0.03
N ARG A 492 8.35 6.76 0.54
CA ARG A 492 8.88 5.77 1.48
C ARG A 492 8.02 5.71 2.73
N GLU A 493 7.66 6.86 3.27
CA GLU A 493 6.79 6.96 4.45
C GLU A 493 5.39 6.35 4.20
N ALA A 494 4.76 6.69 3.07
CA ALA A 494 3.46 6.15 2.71
C ALA A 494 3.50 4.65 2.36
N THR A 495 4.65 4.16 1.86
CA THR A 495 4.89 2.74 1.64
C THR A 495 5.05 2.02 2.97
N ALA A 496 5.88 2.52 3.90
CA ALA A 496 6.09 1.94 5.22
C ALA A 496 4.77 1.85 6.02
N PHE A 497 3.95 2.91 5.99
CA PHE A 497 2.62 2.92 6.62
C PHE A 497 1.71 1.78 6.13
N ASN A 498 1.79 1.43 4.84
CA ASN A 498 0.90 0.47 4.20
C ASN A 498 1.53 -0.92 3.98
N ARG A 499 2.84 -1.09 4.20
CA ARG A 499 3.59 -2.32 3.96
C ARG A 499 4.49 -2.63 5.18
N PRO A 500 3.89 -2.99 6.33
CA PRO A 500 4.63 -3.22 7.58
C PRO A 500 5.59 -4.41 7.48
N LEU A 501 6.59 -4.43 8.34
CA LEU A 501 7.64 -5.46 8.36
C LEU A 501 7.12 -6.78 8.94
N PRO A 502 7.07 -7.90 8.17
CA PRO A 502 6.62 -9.17 8.71
C PRO A 502 7.61 -9.74 9.72
N ALA A 503 7.11 -10.20 10.86
CA ALA A 503 7.89 -10.89 11.89
C ALA A 503 7.47 -12.36 12.01
N VAL A 504 8.45 -13.25 12.13
CA VAL A 504 8.22 -14.70 12.25
C VAL A 504 8.83 -15.20 13.55
N TYR A 505 7.98 -15.83 14.37
CA TYR A 505 8.44 -16.66 15.48
C TYR A 505 9.07 -17.95 14.96
N ARG A 506 10.23 -18.30 15.51
CA ARG A 506 10.99 -19.50 15.20
C ARG A 506 11.15 -20.35 16.44
N ASP A 507 10.48 -21.51 16.41
CA ASP A 507 10.54 -22.48 17.50
C ASP A 507 11.80 -23.36 17.47
N ARG A 508 12.25 -23.72 16.26
CA ARG A 508 13.36 -24.64 16.06
C ARG A 508 14.26 -24.14 14.94
N THR A 509 15.55 -24.34 15.16
CA THR A 509 16.59 -24.08 14.16
C THR A 509 16.72 -25.28 13.23
N THR A 510 16.69 -25.02 11.92
CA THR A 510 16.89 -26.01 10.86
C THR A 510 18.03 -25.53 9.97
N ASP A 511 19.14 -26.26 9.94
CA ASP A 511 20.33 -25.90 9.14
C ASP A 511 20.85 -24.46 9.40
N PRO A 512 21.34 -24.16 10.62
CA PRO A 512 21.77 -22.82 11.04
C PRO A 512 23.04 -22.36 10.31
N GLN A 513 22.86 -21.72 9.17
CA GLN A 513 23.96 -21.21 8.35
C GLN A 513 23.92 -19.70 8.14
N LEU A 514 22.81 -19.03 8.50
CA LEU A 514 22.62 -17.61 8.20
C LEU A 514 22.95 -16.72 9.41
N PRO A 515 23.54 -15.53 9.19
CA PRO A 515 23.84 -14.61 10.29
C PRO A 515 22.57 -14.05 10.92
N ALA A 516 22.68 -13.46 12.12
CA ALA A 516 21.56 -12.86 12.83
C ALA A 516 20.99 -11.59 12.15
N SER A 517 21.74 -10.97 11.23
CA SER A 517 21.23 -9.94 10.33
C SER A 517 21.86 -10.09 8.96
N MET A 518 21.06 -9.88 7.91
CA MET A 518 21.49 -10.03 6.53
C MET A 518 20.78 -9.02 5.62
N ARG A 519 21.50 -8.56 4.60
CA ARG A 519 21.03 -7.65 3.56
C ARG A 519 21.28 -8.31 2.21
N PHE A 520 20.25 -8.43 1.37
CA PHE A 520 20.37 -9.05 0.05
C PHE A 520 20.47 -8.04 -1.09
N LEU A 521 19.97 -6.83 -0.88
CA LEU A 521 20.09 -5.71 -1.81
C LEU A 521 20.25 -4.41 -1.02
N GLU A 522 21.33 -3.68 -1.29
CA GLU A 522 21.49 -2.28 -0.90
C GLU A 522 21.16 -1.40 -2.10
N VAL A 523 20.32 -0.39 -1.88
CA VAL A 523 20.03 0.66 -2.86
C VAL A 523 20.58 1.97 -2.29
N ASP A 524 21.61 2.49 -2.95
CA ASP A 524 22.24 3.75 -2.61
C ASP A 524 21.90 4.78 -3.69
N GLY A 525 21.10 5.79 -3.34
CA GLY A 525 20.58 6.81 -4.25
C GLY A 525 19.14 7.20 -3.94
N GLU A 526 18.73 8.37 -4.45
CA GLU A 526 17.37 8.92 -4.30
C GLU A 526 16.41 8.31 -5.34
N VAL A 527 16.18 7.00 -5.25
CA VAL A 527 15.26 6.26 -6.10
C VAL A 527 14.35 5.35 -5.26
N MET A 528 13.23 4.95 -5.86
CA MET A 528 12.28 4.01 -5.28
C MET A 528 12.40 2.65 -5.97
N LEU A 529 12.69 1.60 -5.20
CA LEU A 529 12.62 0.21 -5.69
C LEU A 529 11.15 -0.22 -5.75
N SER A 530 10.64 -0.49 -6.95
CA SER A 530 9.24 -0.89 -7.14
C SER A 530 9.05 -2.40 -7.32
N ALA A 531 10.05 -3.11 -7.84
CA ALA A 531 9.98 -4.57 -8.02
C ALA A 531 11.36 -5.23 -7.95
N PHE A 532 11.41 -6.42 -7.34
CA PHE A 532 12.58 -7.30 -7.34
C PHE A 532 12.14 -8.76 -7.36
N TYR A 533 12.24 -9.41 -8.52
CA TYR A 533 11.63 -10.72 -8.77
C TYR A 533 12.47 -11.57 -9.74
N ARG A 534 11.99 -12.77 -10.07
CA ARG A 534 12.66 -13.68 -11.00
C ARG A 534 11.83 -13.89 -12.26
N GLU A 535 12.46 -13.81 -13.43
CA GLU A 535 11.89 -14.20 -14.72
C GLU A 535 12.84 -15.18 -15.43
N GLY A 536 12.49 -16.46 -15.47
CA GLY A 536 13.35 -17.51 -16.02
C GLY A 536 14.68 -17.64 -15.28
N GLU A 537 15.80 -17.41 -15.98
CA GLU A 537 17.14 -17.39 -15.39
C GLU A 537 17.54 -16.02 -14.81
N TRP A 538 16.80 -14.96 -15.14
CA TRP A 538 17.12 -13.59 -14.77
C TRP A 538 16.48 -13.21 -13.45
N CYS A 539 17.21 -12.44 -12.65
CA CYS A 539 16.62 -11.58 -11.62
C CYS A 539 16.26 -10.25 -12.28
N VAL A 540 15.08 -9.71 -12.00
CA VAL A 540 14.63 -8.44 -12.55
C VAL A 540 14.47 -7.45 -11.42
N LEU A 541 15.05 -6.27 -11.59
CA LEU A 541 14.94 -5.13 -10.70
C LEU A 541 14.27 -3.98 -11.45
N ARG A 542 13.31 -3.31 -10.83
CA ARG A 542 12.72 -2.07 -11.32
C ARG A 542 12.78 -0.99 -10.26
N ALA A 543 13.28 0.17 -10.65
CA ALA A 543 13.33 1.35 -9.80
C ALA A 543 12.94 2.60 -10.59
N PHE A 544 12.56 3.66 -9.89
CA PHE A 544 12.18 4.92 -10.52
C PHE A 544 12.70 6.14 -9.74
N GLU A 545 12.98 7.20 -10.49
CA GLU A 545 13.30 8.54 -9.99
C GLU A 545 12.00 9.33 -9.80
N VAL A 546 11.88 10.13 -8.74
CA VAL A 546 10.63 10.85 -8.41
C VAL A 546 10.84 12.30 -7.96
N ASN A 547 12.07 12.69 -7.65
CA ASN A 547 12.45 14.06 -7.27
C ASN A 547 12.51 15.00 -8.48
N GLY A 548 12.47 14.48 -9.70
CA GLY A 548 12.50 15.26 -10.94
C GLY A 548 13.90 15.74 -11.32
N THR A 549 14.94 15.13 -10.74
CA THR A 549 16.34 15.50 -10.96
C THR A 549 17.12 14.31 -11.51
N PRO A 550 18.01 14.48 -12.50
CA PRO A 550 18.88 13.40 -12.95
C PRO A 550 19.66 12.84 -11.77
N THR A 551 19.60 11.53 -11.58
CA THR A 551 20.23 10.86 -10.44
C THR A 551 20.97 9.61 -10.88
N GLN A 552 21.87 9.14 -10.02
CA GLN A 552 22.55 7.86 -10.18
C GLN A 552 22.30 7.04 -8.93
N ALA A 553 21.88 5.79 -9.11
CA ALA A 553 21.71 4.86 -8.01
C ALA A 553 22.64 3.66 -8.20
N ARG A 554 23.18 3.19 -7.08
CA ARG A 554 24.04 2.03 -6.99
C ARG A 554 23.30 0.90 -6.30
N PHE A 555 23.27 -0.26 -6.94
CA PHE A 555 22.61 -1.47 -6.45
C PHE A 555 23.67 -2.51 -6.10
N THR A 556 23.80 -2.85 -4.82
CA THR A 556 24.78 -3.83 -4.32
C THR A 556 24.05 -5.10 -3.87
N PHE A 557 24.35 -6.23 -4.52
CA PHE A 557 23.64 -7.51 -4.33
C PHE A 557 24.40 -8.47 -3.41
N TYR A 558 23.69 -9.41 -2.81
CA TYR A 558 24.30 -10.58 -2.19
C TYR A 558 24.83 -11.56 -3.25
N GLY A 559 26.15 -11.60 -3.40
CA GLY A 559 26.86 -12.43 -4.38
C GLY A 559 27.31 -11.64 -5.62
N GLY A 560 28.10 -12.28 -6.48
CA GLY A 560 28.58 -11.66 -7.72
C GLY A 560 27.45 -11.41 -8.72
N VAL A 561 27.57 -10.32 -9.47
CA VAL A 561 26.76 -10.03 -10.66
C VAL A 561 27.59 -10.47 -11.86
N GLU A 562 27.07 -11.37 -12.68
CA GLU A 562 27.78 -11.86 -13.87
C GLU A 562 27.46 -11.02 -15.10
N ARG A 563 26.21 -10.57 -15.19
CA ARG A 563 25.69 -9.79 -16.31
C ARG A 563 24.56 -8.91 -15.82
N ALA A 564 24.54 -7.67 -16.28
CA ALA A 564 23.47 -6.72 -16.05
C ALA A 564 23.08 -6.06 -17.37
N GLU A 565 21.78 -5.93 -17.63
CA GLU A 565 21.28 -5.31 -18.84
C GLU A 565 20.09 -4.43 -18.53
N ARG A 566 20.14 -3.19 -19.02
CA ARG A 566 18.98 -2.31 -19.06
C ARG A 566 18.03 -2.82 -20.14
N VAL A 567 16.76 -2.90 -19.81
CA VAL A 567 15.69 -3.37 -20.69
C VAL A 567 14.45 -2.49 -20.54
N ASN A 568 13.53 -2.54 -21.50
CA ASN A 568 12.22 -1.94 -21.32
C ASN A 568 11.34 -2.79 -20.37
N MET A 569 10.13 -2.31 -20.04
CA MET A 569 9.26 -2.99 -19.06
C MET A 569 8.82 -4.40 -19.46
N LEU A 570 8.90 -4.74 -20.75
CA LEU A 570 8.61 -6.07 -21.30
C LEU A 570 9.87 -6.95 -21.41
N LEU A 571 10.98 -6.53 -20.81
CA LEU A 571 12.28 -7.20 -20.80
C LEU A 571 12.91 -7.34 -22.20
N ARG A 572 12.61 -6.42 -23.11
CA ARG A 572 13.14 -6.35 -24.48
C ARG A 572 14.20 -5.25 -24.59
N GLU A 573 14.88 -5.22 -25.75
CA GLU A 573 15.88 -4.20 -26.11
C GLU A 573 17.05 -4.12 -25.11
N PRO A 574 17.77 -5.24 -24.87
CA PRO A 574 18.82 -5.28 -23.87
C PRO A 574 20.00 -4.38 -24.25
N THR A 575 20.36 -3.50 -23.32
CA THR A 575 21.57 -2.69 -23.39
C THR A 575 22.48 -3.08 -22.22
N PRO A 576 23.69 -3.60 -22.46
CA PRO A 576 24.61 -4.00 -21.38
C PRO A 576 24.92 -2.85 -20.41
N LEU A 577 24.99 -3.17 -19.12
CA LEU A 577 25.43 -2.26 -18.06
C LEU A 577 26.79 -2.72 -17.51
N PRO A 578 27.67 -1.79 -17.12
CA PRO A 578 28.91 -2.14 -16.44
C PRO A 578 28.61 -2.79 -15.09
N VAL A 579 29.42 -3.79 -14.75
CA VAL A 579 29.29 -4.57 -13.52
C VAL A 579 30.60 -4.51 -12.74
N GLU A 580 30.51 -4.16 -11.46
CA GLU A 580 31.65 -4.05 -10.55
C GLU A 580 31.47 -5.05 -9.39
N GLY A 581 31.91 -6.30 -9.61
CA GLY A 581 31.78 -7.37 -8.63
C GLY A 581 30.31 -7.70 -8.33
N SER A 582 29.81 -7.23 -7.19
CA SER A 582 28.41 -7.39 -6.75
C SER A 582 27.56 -6.15 -7.00
N THR A 583 28.06 -5.17 -7.74
CA THR A 583 27.48 -3.83 -7.84
C THR A 583 27.13 -3.47 -9.28
N VAL A 584 25.96 -2.86 -9.47
CA VAL A 584 25.53 -2.25 -10.74
C VAL A 584 25.14 -0.80 -10.48
N THR A 585 25.66 0.10 -11.29
CA THR A 585 25.35 1.54 -11.22
C THR A 585 24.45 1.93 -12.39
N VAL A 586 23.35 2.62 -12.09
CA VAL A 586 22.32 2.99 -13.07
C VAL A 586 22.06 4.48 -12.99
N SER A 587 22.06 5.15 -14.14
CA SER A 587 21.66 6.56 -14.27
C SER A 587 20.20 6.67 -14.68
N PHE A 588 19.52 7.65 -14.10
CA PHE A 588 18.12 7.96 -14.29
C PHE A 588 17.96 9.38 -14.83
N ARG A 589 17.13 9.55 -15.85
CA ARG A 589 16.57 10.86 -16.22
C ARG A 589 15.48 11.26 -15.20
N PRO A 590 15.10 12.55 -15.13
CA PRO A 590 13.94 12.97 -14.34
C PRO A 590 12.71 12.12 -14.62
N TYR A 591 12.07 11.63 -13.56
CA TYR A 591 10.88 10.78 -13.57
C TYR A 591 11.03 9.44 -14.32
N GLU A 592 12.26 9.01 -14.55
CA GLU A 592 12.50 7.80 -15.34
C GLU A 592 12.26 6.53 -14.52
N ILE A 593 11.52 5.59 -15.11
CA ILE A 593 11.41 4.21 -14.63
C ILE A 593 12.44 3.37 -15.38
N VAL A 594 13.37 2.74 -14.64
CA VAL A 594 14.40 1.86 -15.21
C VAL A 594 14.14 0.42 -14.78
N THR A 595 14.21 -0.50 -15.75
CA THR A 595 14.20 -1.93 -15.52
C THR A 595 15.57 -2.51 -15.89
N VAL A 596 16.13 -3.33 -15.00
CA VAL A 596 17.39 -4.03 -15.19
C VAL A 596 17.16 -5.52 -14.99
N ARG A 597 17.67 -6.35 -15.90
CA ARG A 597 17.76 -7.80 -15.69
C ARG A 597 19.20 -8.19 -15.38
N LEU A 598 19.37 -9.11 -14.44
CA LEU A 598 20.63 -9.47 -13.78
C LEU A 598 20.79 -10.99 -13.78
N LEU A 599 21.99 -11.47 -14.11
CA LEU A 599 22.44 -12.82 -13.76
C LEU A 599 23.25 -12.72 -12.46
N LEU A 600 22.64 -13.14 -11.36
CA LEU A 600 23.27 -13.15 -10.04
C LEU A 600 23.81 -14.56 -9.77
N GLU A 601 25.08 -14.65 -9.37
CA GLU A 601 25.77 -15.91 -9.07
C GLU A 601 24.95 -16.77 -8.09
N LYS A 602 24.45 -16.16 -7.01
CA LYS A 602 23.68 -16.84 -5.96
C LYS A 602 22.27 -17.21 -6.39
N ALA A 603 21.70 -16.53 -7.39
CA ALA A 603 20.37 -16.85 -7.92
C ALA A 603 20.41 -17.79 -9.13
N ARG A 604 21.61 -18.23 -9.56
CA ARG A 604 21.78 -19.06 -10.74
C ARG A 604 20.98 -20.35 -10.59
N LYS A 605 20.17 -20.65 -11.61
CA LYS A 605 19.52 -21.96 -11.71
C LYS A 605 20.61 -23.02 -11.89
N GLN A 606 20.72 -23.97 -10.96
CA GLN A 606 21.67 -25.06 -11.12
C GLN A 606 21.11 -26.11 -12.08
N TYR A 607 21.62 -26.17 -13.30
CA TYR A 607 21.32 -27.26 -14.23
C TYR A 607 21.97 -28.56 -13.74
N ARG A 608 21.20 -29.65 -13.68
CA ARG A 608 21.73 -31.01 -13.47
C ARG A 608 21.34 -31.90 -14.64
N PRO A 609 22.25 -32.70 -15.18
CA PRO A 609 21.92 -33.68 -16.21
C PRO A 609 21.24 -34.88 -15.55
N LEU A 610 19.96 -34.74 -15.19
CA LEU A 610 19.21 -35.79 -14.48
C LEU A 610 19.18 -37.11 -15.25
N ASP A 611 19.29 -37.05 -16.58
CA ASP A 611 19.41 -38.23 -17.44
C ASP A 611 20.70 -39.03 -17.18
N ASP A 612 21.80 -38.39 -16.76
CA ASP A 612 23.04 -39.08 -16.38
C ASP A 612 22.89 -39.91 -15.09
N TYR A 613 21.88 -39.59 -14.28
CA TYR A 613 21.56 -40.26 -13.02
C TYR A 613 20.31 -41.15 -13.11
N ARG A 614 19.79 -41.36 -14.33
CA ARG A 614 18.57 -42.14 -14.58
C ARG A 614 18.65 -43.57 -14.04
N SER A 615 19.84 -44.17 -14.03
CA SER A 615 20.12 -45.50 -13.46
C SER A 615 19.77 -45.61 -11.97
N VAL A 616 19.96 -44.54 -11.19
CA VAL A 616 19.67 -44.51 -9.74
C VAL A 616 18.17 -44.71 -9.48
N TRP A 617 17.32 -44.12 -10.31
CA TRP A 617 15.85 -44.22 -10.19
C TRP A 617 15.32 -45.55 -10.70
N VAL A 618 15.92 -46.07 -11.78
CA VAL A 618 15.57 -47.37 -12.38
C VAL A 618 15.93 -48.53 -11.46
N ASP A 619 17.08 -48.47 -10.76
CA ASP A 619 17.49 -49.49 -9.78
C ASP A 619 16.63 -49.45 -8.51
N ALA A 620 16.21 -48.27 -8.06
CA ALA A 620 15.30 -48.13 -6.92
C ALA A 620 13.90 -48.69 -7.21
N THR A 621 13.38 -48.49 -8.44
CA THR A 621 12.08 -49.04 -8.86
C THR A 621 12.13 -50.54 -9.18
N THR A 622 13.23 -51.06 -9.74
CA THR A 622 13.38 -52.51 -9.96
C THR A 622 13.63 -53.30 -8.66
N ARG A 623 14.24 -52.70 -7.63
CA ARG A 623 14.34 -53.33 -6.29
C ARG A 623 13.03 -53.28 -5.51
N ALA A 624 12.25 -52.21 -5.64
CA ALA A 624 10.91 -52.11 -5.02
C ALA A 624 9.89 -53.11 -5.60
N GLY A 625 10.09 -53.60 -6.83
CA GLY A 625 9.27 -54.64 -7.45
C GLY A 625 9.74 -56.09 -7.20
N ARG A 626 10.78 -56.32 -6.37
CA ARG A 626 11.33 -57.65 -6.07
C ARG A 626 11.18 -58.07 -4.60
N HIS A 627 10.32 -57.40 -3.83
CA HIS A 627 9.94 -57.83 -2.49
C HIS A 627 8.45 -58.14 -2.40
#